data_AF-A0A952AER1-F1
#
_entry.id   AF-A0A952AER1-F1
#
_cell.length_a   1.000
_cell.length_b   1.000
_cell.length_c   1.000
_cell.angle_alpha   90.00
_cell.angle_beta   90.00
_cell.angle_gamma   90.00
#
_symmetry.space_group_name_H-M   'P 1'
#
loop_
_entity.id
_entity.type
_entity.pdbx_description
1 polymer ?
#
loop_
_entity_poly.entity_id
_entity_poly.type
_entity_poly.pdbx_seq_one_letter_code
_entity_poly.pdbx_strand_id
1 'polypeptide(L)' 'MSNLVQEFNEYRSKMNEVILSKNNLVIKRLFNLDTNTYEEGALDKKTKEMLGLVASMVLRCDDCIKYHVEKCFELG' A
#
# COMPACT_ATOMS: atom_id res chain seq x y z
N MET A 1 -21.42 8.04 -11.81
CA MET A 1 -20.33 7.05 -11.68
C MET A 1 -19.59 7.40 -10.42
N SER A 2 -19.47 6.47 -9.47
CA SER A 2 -18.66 6.71 -8.30
C SER A 2 -17.19 6.85 -8.68
N ASN A 3 -16.44 7.62 -7.91
CA ASN A 3 -15.01 7.78 -8.10
C ASN A 3 -14.31 6.54 -7.54
N LEU A 4 -13.91 5.61 -8.41
CA LEU A 4 -13.30 4.32 -8.05
C LEU A 4 -12.08 4.48 -7.13
N VAL A 5 -11.28 5.54 -7.32
CA VAL A 5 -10.11 5.83 -6.48
C VAL A 5 -10.54 6.24 -5.08
N GLN A 6 -11.55 7.09 -4.99
CA GLN A 6 -12.10 7.53 -3.72
C GLN A 6 -12.69 6.36 -2.93
N GLU A 7 -13.50 5.51 -3.55
CA GLU A 7 -14.11 4.34 -2.90
C GLU A 7 -13.04 3.37 -2.35
N PHE A 8 -11.99 3.12 -3.14
CA PHE A 8 -10.87 2.29 -2.71
C PHE A 8 -10.17 2.89 -1.48
N ASN A 9 -9.82 4.18 -1.53
CA ASN A 9 -9.10 4.85 -0.46
C ASN A 9 -9.92 4.98 0.83
N GLU A 10 -11.23 5.24 0.72
CA GLU A 10 -12.14 5.27 1.86
C GLU A 10 -12.24 3.89 2.53
N TYR A 11 -12.41 2.83 1.73
CA TYR A 11 -12.46 1.46 2.26
C TYR A 11 -11.16 1.07 2.96
N ARG A 12 -10.00 1.33 2.32
CA ARG A 12 -8.68 1.01 2.89
C ARG A 12 -8.43 1.75 4.20
N SER A 13 -8.78 3.03 4.25
CA SER A 13 -8.62 3.86 5.46
C SER A 13 -9.47 3.33 6.61
N LYS A 14 -10.76 3.04 6.36
CA LYS A 14 -11.66 2.43 7.34
C LYS A 14 -11.13 1.09 7.87
N MET A 15 -10.63 0.23 6.98
CA MET A 15 -10.10 -1.07 7.39
C MET A 15 -8.80 -0.95 8.18
N ASN A 16 -7.91 -0.02 7.82
CA ASN A 16 -6.71 0.27 8.59
C ASN A 16 -7.04 0.75 10.00
N GLU A 17 -8.04 1.62 10.17
CA GLU A 17 -8.53 2.02 11.50
C GLU A 17 -8.99 0.82 12.32
N VAL A 18 -9.81 -0.05 11.73
CA VAL A 18 -10.29 -1.27 12.40
C VAL A 18 -9.13 -2.17 12.81
N ILE A 19 -8.17 -2.42 11.92
CA ILE A 19 -7.00 -3.28 12.17
C ILE A 19 -6.14 -2.69 13.30
N LEU A 20 -5.81 -1.39 13.22
CA LEU A 20 -4.95 -0.73 14.20
C LEU A 20 -5.64 -0.55 15.56
N SER A 21 -6.97 -0.42 15.59
CA SER A 21 -7.77 -0.35 16.83
C SER A 21 -7.66 -1.60 17.69
N LYS A 22 -7.30 -2.75 17.11
CA LYS A 22 -7.10 -4.01 17.84
C LYS A 22 -5.85 -4.00 18.73
N ASN A 23 -5.01 -2.96 18.63
CA ASN A 23 -3.83 -2.75 19.46
C ASN A 23 -2.88 -3.97 19.56
N ASN A 24 -2.78 -4.74 18.48
CA ASN A 24 -1.91 -5.91 18.43
C ASN A 24 -0.47 -5.51 18.04
N LEU A 25 0.50 -5.85 18.89
CA LEU A 25 1.90 -5.48 18.68
C LEU A 25 2.51 -6.09 17.41
N VAL A 26 2.15 -7.34 17.08
CA VAL A 26 2.65 -8.04 15.89
C VAL A 26 2.14 -7.36 14.62
N ILE A 27 0.84 -7.05 14.59
CA ILE A 27 0.23 -6.33 13.47
C ILE A 27 0.90 -4.96 13.27
N LYS A 28 1.09 -4.21 14.35
CA LYS A 28 1.78 -2.90 14.29
C LYS A 28 3.20 -3.00 13.73
N ARG A 29 3.96 -4.03 14.12
CA ARG A 29 5.32 -4.26 13.61
C ARG A 29 5.31 -4.61 12.12
N LEU A 30 4.36 -5.43 11.68
CA LEU A 30 4.24 -5.80 10.27
C LEU A 30 3.87 -4.59 9.40
N PHE A 31 2.91 -3.77 9.83
CA PHE A 31 2.53 -2.55 9.11
C PHE A 31 3.68 -1.55 9.05
N ASN A 32 4.45 -1.41 10.14
CA ASN A 32 5.63 -0.54 10.14
C ASN A 32 6.71 -1.06 9.19
N LEU A 33 6.94 -2.37 9.14
CA LEU A 33 7.87 -2.98 8.20
C LEU A 33 7.44 -2.75 6.74
N ASP A 34 6.16 -2.95 6.43
CA ASP A 34 5.60 -2.73 5.10
C ASP A 34 5.80 -1.27 4.65
N THR A 35 5.40 -0.29 5.48
CA THR A 35 5.62 1.14 5.21
C THR A 35 7.11 1.45 4.97
N ASN A 36 8.00 0.99 5.85
CA ASN A 36 9.44 1.29 5.73
C ASN A 36 10.10 0.59 4.54
N THR A 37 9.52 -0.48 4.01
CA THR A 37 10.08 -1.20 2.86
C THR A 37 10.15 -0.29 1.63
N TYR A 38 9.17 0.60 1.46
CA TYR A 38 9.04 1.53 0.34
C TYR A 38 9.68 2.91 0.59
N GLU A 39 10.20 3.16 1.79
CA GLU A 39 10.97 4.38 2.07
C GLU A 39 12.29 4.43 1.27
N GLU A 40 12.80 5.62 1.00
CA GLU A 40 14.01 5.80 0.20
C GLU A 40 15.24 5.17 0.89
N GLY A 41 16.16 4.62 0.10
CA GLY A 41 17.40 4.05 0.61
C GLY A 41 18.36 3.73 -0.53
N ALA A 42 18.83 2.49 -0.63
CA ALA A 42 19.66 2.06 -1.75
C ALA A 42 18.95 2.16 -3.11
N LEU A 43 17.62 2.19 -3.12
CA LEU A 43 16.76 2.47 -4.26
C LEU A 43 15.83 3.63 -3.91
N ASP A 44 15.50 4.44 -4.91
CA ASP A 44 14.52 5.52 -4.76
C ASP A 44 13.10 4.98 -4.52
N LYS A 45 12.20 5.83 -4.00
CA LYS A 45 10.82 5.44 -3.72
C LYS A 45 10.11 4.96 -5.00
N LYS A 46 10.34 5.64 -6.12
CA LYS A 46 9.73 5.31 -7.41
C LYS A 46 10.07 3.88 -7.84
N THR A 47 11.34 3.49 -7.78
CA THR A 47 11.76 2.12 -8.12
C THR A 47 11.15 1.10 -7.18
N LYS A 48 11.11 1.39 -5.88
CA LYS A 48 10.52 0.47 -4.90
C LYS A 48 9.01 0.28 -5.11
N GLU A 49 8.26 1.34 -5.38
CA GLU A 49 6.82 1.25 -5.67
C GLU A 49 6.55 0.47 -6.97
N MET A 50 7.39 0.65 -8.00
CA MET A 50 7.31 -0.18 -9.22
C MET A 50 7.59 -1.68 -8.92
N LEU A 51 8.55 -1.98 -8.04
CA LEU A 51 8.80 -3.36 -7.60
C LEU A 51 7.61 -3.92 -6.80
N GLY A 52 6.98 -3.10 -5.95
CA GLY A 52 5.75 -3.44 -5.24
C GLY A 52 4.60 -3.76 -6.19
N LEU A 53 4.45 -2.97 -7.26
CA LEU A 53 3.49 -3.22 -8.33
C LEU A 53 3.74 -4.57 -9.03
N VAL A 54 4.99 -4.82 -9.45
CA VAL A 54 5.37 -6.09 -10.09
C VAL A 54 5.08 -7.29 -9.18
N ALA A 55 5.48 -7.21 -7.90
CA ALA A 55 5.21 -8.26 -6.91
C ALA A 55 3.71 -8.50 -6.72
N SER A 56 2.92 -7.42 -6.66
CA SER A 56 1.46 -7.49 -6.50
C SER A 56 0.76 -8.13 -7.69
N MET A 57 1.24 -7.85 -8.92
CA MET A 57 0.71 -8.47 -10.14
C MET A 57 0.97 -9.97 -10.20
N VAL A 58 2.20 -10.42 -9.86
CA VAL A 58 2.52 -11.86 -9.87
C VAL A 58 1.81 -12.62 -8.75
N LEU A 59 1.52 -11.95 -7.62
CA LEU A 59 0.72 -12.51 -6.53
C LEU A 59 -0.79 -12.42 -6.75
N ARG A 60 -1.25 -11.68 -7.79
CA ARG A 60 -2.67 -11.45 -8.12
C ARG A 60 -3.44 -10.84 -6.95
N CYS A 61 -2.86 -9.83 -6.30
CA CYS A 61 -3.52 -9.07 -5.23
C CYS A 61 -4.09 -7.75 -5.77
N ASP A 62 -5.40 -7.70 -6.06
CA ASP A 62 -6.05 -6.54 -6.68
C ASP A 62 -5.89 -5.24 -5.87
N ASP A 63 -6.06 -5.30 -4.56
CA ASP A 63 -5.95 -4.10 -3.72
C ASP A 63 -4.49 -3.64 -3.57
N CYS A 64 -3.53 -4.57 -3.60
CA CYS A 64 -2.11 -4.24 -3.64
C CYS A 64 -1.76 -3.58 -5.00
N ILE A 65 -2.30 -4.11 -6.11
CA ILE A 65 -2.12 -3.54 -7.44
C ILE A 65 -2.67 -2.11 -7.48
N LYS A 66 -3.91 -1.88 -7.03
CA LYS A 66 -4.52 -0.54 -6.98
C LYS A 66 -3.66 0.44 -6.18
N TYR A 67 -3.21 0.02 -5.00
CA TYR A 67 -2.34 0.84 -4.14
C TYR A 67 -1.04 1.23 -4.83
N HIS A 68 -0.29 0.26 -5.37
CA HIS A 68 1.00 0.55 -5.99
C HIS A 68 0.87 1.29 -7.32
N VAL A 69 -0.23 1.11 -8.08
CA VAL A 69 -0.52 1.93 -9.27
C VAL A 69 -0.73 3.39 -8.90
N GLU A 70 -1.52 3.66 -7.85
CA GLU A 70 -1.74 5.02 -7.36
C GLU A 70 -0.43 5.66 -6.88
N LYS A 71 0.40 4.93 -6.12
CA LYS A 71 1.71 5.42 -5.67
C LYS A 71 2.68 5.68 -6.82
N CYS A 72 2.71 4.81 -7.83
CA CYS A 72 3.51 5.05 -9.04
C CYS A 72 3.04 6.32 -9.76
N PHE A 73 1.73 6.54 -9.88
CA PHE A 73 1.18 7.75 -10.51
C PHE A 73 1.55 9.03 -9.74
N GLU A 74 1.49 9.01 -8.40
CA GLU A 74 1.88 10.13 -7.53
C GLU A 74 3.37 10.48 -7.62
N LEU A 75 4.23 9.48 -7.83
CA LEU A 75 5.69 9.63 -7.91
C LEU A 75 6.22 9.97 -9.32
N GLY A 76 5.32 10.01 -10.33
CA GLY A 76 5.61 10.37 -11.73
C GLY A 76 6.42 9.34 -12.50
#